data_AF-A0AAW0XPQ2-F1
#
_entry.id   AF-A0AAW0XPQ2-F1
#
_cell.length_a   1.000
_cell.length_b   1.000
_cell.length_c   1.000
_cell.angle_alpha   90.00
_cell.angle_beta   90.00
_cell.angle_gamma   90.00
#
_symmetry.space_group_name_H-M   'P 1'
#
loop_
_entity.id
_entity.type
_entity.pdbx_description
1 polymer ?
#
loop_
_entity_poly.entity_id
_entity_poly.type
_entity_poly.pdbx_seq_one_letter_code
_entity_poly.pdbx_strand_id
1 'polypeptide(L)'
;GVTPDTDVFQKIPTNTRRRERGPKSWEFLLRLLGDRRSNPSLIRWEDETQATFRLVQPNLIAQMWGARSEKPNLSYFNFARGLRYHYSTGALLPVSEKQLVYRCGPKAIKYLRELKERSFY
;
A
#
# COMPACT_ATOMS: atom_id res chain seq x y z
N GLY A 1 14.27 30.65 3.33
CA GLY A 1 12.98 30.70 2.63
C GLY A 1 12.41 29.31 2.60
N VAL A 2 11.37 29.06 3.39
CA VAL A 2 10.77 27.73 3.55
C VAL A 2 9.77 27.51 2.41
N THR A 3 9.99 26.47 1.61
CA THR A 3 9.07 26.05 0.53
C THR A 3 7.76 25.52 1.13
N PRO A 4 6.62 25.75 0.47
CA PRO A 4 5.32 25.39 1.01
C PRO A 4 5.11 23.88 1.02
N ASP A 5 4.63 23.40 2.16
CA ASP A 5 4.12 22.06 2.40
C ASP A 5 3.08 21.71 1.33
N THR A 6 3.48 20.87 0.36
CA THR A 6 2.52 20.27 -0.57
C THR A 6 1.96 19.04 0.13
N ASP A 7 0.89 19.26 0.88
CA ASP A 7 0.07 18.21 1.49
C ASP A 7 -0.51 17.33 0.37
N VAL A 8 0.20 16.25 0.06
CA VAL A 8 -0.17 15.19 -0.91
C VAL A 8 -1.49 14.48 -0.53
N PHE A 9 -2.07 14.79 0.62
CA PHE A 9 -3.31 14.22 1.12
C PHE A 9 -4.51 15.16 1.01
N GLN A 10 -4.37 16.40 0.50
CA GLN A 10 -5.53 17.29 0.27
C GLN A 10 -6.02 17.32 -1.20
N LYS A 11 -7.21 16.73 -1.37
CA LYS A 11 -8.29 16.97 -2.36
C LYS A 11 -7.88 17.31 -3.81
N ILE A 12 -7.93 16.28 -4.66
CA ILE A 12 -8.05 16.42 -6.12
C ILE A 12 -9.55 16.46 -6.47
N PRO A 13 -10.03 17.45 -7.27
CA PRO A 13 -11.44 17.53 -7.66
C PRO A 13 -11.75 16.46 -8.71
N THR A 14 -12.55 15.47 -8.36
CA THR A 14 -12.96 14.40 -9.26
C THR A 14 -14.25 14.80 -9.96
N ASN A 15 -14.12 15.38 -11.16
CA ASN A 15 -15.27 15.62 -12.02
C ASN A 15 -15.62 14.35 -12.80
N THR A 16 -16.89 13.93 -12.68
CA THR A 16 -17.67 13.09 -13.61
C THR A 16 -17.73 11.56 -13.40
N ARG A 17 -18.78 11.12 -12.68
CA ARG A 17 -19.69 9.99 -13.02
C ARG A 17 -19.11 8.61 -13.41
N ARG A 18 -18.22 8.03 -12.61
CA ARG A 18 -18.24 6.59 -12.24
C ARG A 18 -17.91 6.51 -10.75
N ARG A 19 -18.52 5.60 -9.97
CA ARG A 19 -18.05 5.34 -8.59
C ARG A 19 -16.59 4.90 -8.67
N GLU A 20 -15.66 5.84 -8.51
CA GLU A 20 -14.23 5.56 -8.49
C GLU A 20 -13.96 4.59 -7.35
N ARG A 21 -13.67 3.33 -7.70
CA ARG A 21 -13.25 2.35 -6.72
C ARG A 21 -11.88 2.82 -6.23
N GLY A 22 -11.83 3.43 -5.05
CA GLY A 22 -10.57 3.86 -4.43
C GLY A 22 -9.56 2.70 -4.31
N PRO A 23 -8.26 2.97 -4.14
CA PRO A 23 -7.22 1.94 -4.15
C PRO A 23 -7.52 0.79 -3.20
N LYS A 24 -7.15 -0.42 -3.62
CA LYS A 24 -7.25 -1.67 -2.86
C LYS A 24 -6.21 -1.71 -1.75
N SER A 25 -6.38 -2.61 -0.78
CA SER A 25 -5.46 -2.71 0.36
C SER A 25 -4.01 -2.98 -0.04
N TRP A 26 -3.77 -3.81 -1.06
CA TRP A 26 -2.41 -4.06 -1.56
C TRP A 26 -1.85 -2.84 -2.33
N GLU A 27 -2.66 -2.11 -3.08
CA GLU A 27 -2.24 -0.89 -3.78
C GLU A 27 -1.82 0.19 -2.77
N PHE A 28 -2.57 0.31 -1.66
CA PHE A 28 -2.22 1.17 -0.55
C PHE A 28 -0.87 0.82 0.09
N LEU A 29 -0.60 -0.46 0.33
CA LEU A 29 0.70 -0.90 0.86
C LEU A 29 1.86 -0.51 -0.07
N LEU A 30 1.69 -0.68 -1.38
CA LEU A 30 2.73 -0.33 -2.35
C LEU A 30 2.98 1.18 -2.43
N ARG A 31 1.94 2.00 -2.21
CA ARG A 31 2.11 3.46 -2.10
C ARG A 31 2.89 3.84 -0.84
N LEU A 32 2.59 3.23 0.31
CA LEU A 32 3.39 3.43 1.54
C LEU A 32 4.85 3.00 1.35
N LEU A 33 5.08 1.96 0.55
CA LEU A 33 6.43 1.47 0.27
C LEU A 33 7.24 2.42 -0.63
N GLY A 34 6.56 3.20 -1.48
CA GLY A 34 7.17 4.23 -2.34
C GLY A 34 7.38 5.58 -1.66
N ASP A 35 6.73 5.85 -0.53
CA ASP A 35 6.84 7.12 0.21
C ASP A 35 7.96 7.04 1.26
N ARG A 36 8.90 8.00 1.22
CA ARG A 36 10.02 8.13 2.16
C ARG A 36 9.58 8.44 3.59
N ARG A 37 8.37 8.98 3.79
CA ARG A 37 7.84 9.26 5.14
C ARG A 37 7.43 7.97 5.86
N SER A 38 7.01 6.95 5.10
CA SER A 38 6.56 5.65 5.62
C SER A 38 7.58 4.52 5.44
N ASN A 39 8.48 4.61 4.46
CA ASN A 39 9.56 3.65 4.25
C ASN A 39 10.89 4.20 4.79
N PRO A 40 11.54 3.56 5.80
CA PRO A 40 11.33 2.18 6.25
C PRO A 40 10.53 2.01 7.56
N SER A 41 10.04 3.09 8.17
CA SER A 41 9.50 3.10 9.55
C SER A 41 8.19 2.33 9.72
N LEU A 42 7.29 2.40 8.74
CA LEU A 42 6.00 1.69 8.72
C LEU A 42 6.09 0.41 7.90
N ILE A 43 6.74 0.47 6.75
CA ILE A 43 6.86 -0.62 5.77
C ILE A 43 8.21 -0.52 5.07
N ARG A 44 8.82 -1.65 4.71
CA ARG A 44 10.13 -1.62 4.03
C ARG A 44 10.32 -2.79 3.07
N TRP A 45 11.21 -2.63 2.12
CA TRP A 45 11.73 -3.74 1.33
C TRP A 45 12.61 -4.63 2.22
N GLU A 46 12.37 -5.94 2.17
CA GLU A 46 13.31 -6.95 2.70
C GLU A 46 14.22 -7.44 1.57
N ASP A 47 13.66 -7.54 0.35
CA ASP A 47 14.39 -7.84 -0.87
C ASP A 47 13.64 -7.21 -2.05
N GLU A 48 14.15 -6.08 -2.55
CA GLU A 48 13.53 -5.37 -3.67
C GLU A 48 13.65 -6.17 -4.99
N THR A 49 14.71 -6.98 -5.16
CA THR A 49 14.91 -7.80 -6.36
C THR A 49 13.86 -8.91 -6.46
N GLN A 50 13.49 -9.50 -5.32
CA GLN A 50 12.42 -10.49 -5.23
C GLN A 50 11.04 -9.86 -5.01
N ALA A 51 10.97 -8.52 -4.97
CA ALA A 51 9.77 -7.73 -4.65
C ALA A 51 9.08 -8.17 -3.34
N THR A 52 9.89 -8.42 -2.30
CA THR A 52 9.45 -8.86 -0.98
C THR A 52 9.58 -7.74 0.03
N PHE A 53 8.50 -7.46 0.77
CA PHE A 53 8.43 -6.36 1.73
C PHE A 53 7.87 -6.82 3.08
N ARG A 54 8.18 -6.05 4.13
CA ARG A 54 7.73 -6.29 5.51
C ARG A 54 6.89 -5.12 5.99
N LEU A 55 5.80 -5.44 6.70
CA LEU A 55 5.09 -4.48 7.53
C LEU A 55 5.84 -4.33 8.88
N VAL A 56 6.42 -3.16 9.13
CA VAL A 56 7.16 -2.85 10.37
C VAL A 56 6.20 -2.46 11.48
N GLN A 57 5.20 -1.62 11.17
CA GLN A 57 4.14 -1.21 12.10
C GLN A 57 2.76 -1.64 11.60
N PRO A 58 2.44 -2.95 11.63
CA PRO A 58 1.22 -3.50 11.03
C PRO A 58 -0.08 -2.91 11.60
N ASN A 59 -0.10 -2.58 12.90
CA ASN A 59 -1.26 -1.99 13.55
C ASN A 59 -1.52 -0.56 13.07
N LEU A 60 -0.48 0.27 12.96
CA LEU A 60 -0.63 1.64 12.48
C LEU A 60 -1.06 1.65 11.01
N ILE A 61 -0.50 0.77 10.17
CA ILE A 61 -0.92 0.60 8.78
C ILE A 61 -2.41 0.23 8.69
N ALA A 62 -2.87 -0.70 9.53
CA ALA A 62 -4.28 -1.09 9.55
C ALA A 62 -5.19 0.06 9.98
N GLN A 63 -4.79 0.87 10.95
CA GLN A 63 -5.50 2.07 11.37
C GLN A 63 -5.56 3.12 10.25
N MET A 64 -4.44 3.39 9.56
CA MET A 64 -4.39 4.31 8.42
C MET A 64 -5.33 3.87 7.29
N TRP A 65 -5.32 2.57 6.96
CA TRP A 65 -6.25 2.02 5.99
C TRP A 65 -7.72 2.08 6.49
N GLY A 66 -7.94 1.84 7.78
CA GLY A 66 -9.24 1.94 8.44
C GLY A 66 -9.83 3.34 8.35
N ALA A 67 -9.07 4.36 8.71
CA ALA A 67 -9.46 5.77 8.61
C ALA A 67 -9.87 6.14 7.18
N ARG A 68 -9.13 5.64 6.18
CA ARG A 68 -9.44 5.86 4.77
C ARG A 68 -10.69 5.12 4.27
N SER A 69 -10.99 3.95 4.83
CA SER A 69 -12.10 3.07 4.41
C SER A 69 -13.34 3.19 5.30
N GLU A 70 -13.42 4.25 6.12
CA GLU A 70 -14.50 4.50 7.10
C GLU A 70 -14.68 3.34 8.10
N LYS A 71 -13.58 2.66 8.41
CA LYS A 71 -13.50 1.56 9.39
C LYS A 71 -12.47 1.89 10.46
N PRO A 72 -12.74 2.84 11.38
CA PRO A 72 -11.75 3.37 12.32
C PRO A 72 -11.17 2.31 13.27
N ASN A 73 -11.93 1.24 13.56
CA ASN A 73 -11.51 0.15 14.45
C ASN A 73 -10.90 -1.04 13.70
N LEU A 74 -10.37 -0.83 12.48
CA LEU A 74 -9.78 -1.93 11.73
C LEU A 74 -8.46 -2.39 12.37
N SER A 75 -8.48 -3.60 12.93
CA SER A 75 -7.29 -4.26 13.42
C SER A 75 -6.43 -4.83 12.29
N TYR A 76 -5.15 -5.03 12.57
CA TYR A 76 -4.26 -5.73 11.65
C TYR A 76 -4.76 -7.13 11.30
N PHE A 77 -5.35 -7.87 12.25
CA PHE A 77 -5.90 -9.20 11.98
C PHE A 77 -6.91 -9.20 10.83
N ASN A 78 -7.86 -8.26 10.86
CA ASN A 78 -8.88 -8.10 9.82
C ASN A 78 -8.27 -7.57 8.51
N PHE A 79 -7.33 -6.63 8.61
CA PHE A 79 -6.59 -6.13 7.45
C PHE A 79 -5.80 -7.24 6.74
N ALA A 80 -5.07 -8.06 7.50
CA ALA A 80 -4.31 -9.20 7.02
C ALA A 80 -5.21 -10.26 6.37
N ARG A 81 -6.45 -10.44 6.87
CA ARG A 81 -7.44 -11.28 6.20
C ARG A 81 -7.79 -10.72 4.82
N GLY A 82 -7.97 -9.40 4.70
CA GLY A 82 -8.10 -8.70 3.43
C GLY A 82 -6.90 -8.90 2.49
N LEU A 83 -5.67 -8.89 3.02
CA LEU A 83 -4.46 -9.14 2.23
C LEU A 83 -4.41 -10.57 1.66
N ARG A 84 -4.80 -11.58 2.44
CA ARG A 84 -4.81 -12.98 2.00
C ARG A 84 -5.78 -13.24 0.84
N TYR A 85 -6.88 -12.48 0.73
CA TYR A 85 -7.76 -12.57 -0.44
C TYR A 85 -7.06 -12.21 -1.76
N HIS A 86 -5.97 -11.44 -1.71
CA HIS A 86 -5.25 -11.06 -2.92
C HIS A 86 -4.30 -12.14 -3.43
N TYR A 87 -4.11 -13.25 -2.70
CA TYR A 87 -3.32 -14.39 -3.14
C TYR A 87 -3.93 -15.04 -4.39
N SER A 88 -5.24 -15.29 -4.38
CA SER A 88 -5.94 -15.85 -5.55
C SER A 88 -5.96 -14.90 -6.74
N THR A 89 -5.92 -13.57 -6.48
CA THR A 89 -5.91 -12.56 -7.54
C THR A 89 -4.53 -12.26 -8.12
N GLY A 90 -3.47 -12.89 -7.58
CA GLY A 90 -2.08 -12.70 -8.00
C GLY A 90 -1.50 -11.31 -7.71
N ALA A 91 -2.10 -10.54 -6.79
CA ALA A 91 -1.52 -9.26 -6.38
C ALA A 91 -0.48 -9.42 -5.27
N LEU A 92 -0.72 -10.35 -4.35
CA LEU A 92 0.25 -10.73 -3.33
C LEU A 92 0.51 -12.23 -3.41
N LEU A 93 1.68 -12.66 -2.97
CA LEU A 93 2.07 -14.06 -2.84
C LEU A 93 2.43 -14.33 -1.37
N PRO A 94 2.11 -15.53 -0.85
CA PRO A 94 2.51 -15.91 0.49
C PRO A 94 4.04 -16.06 0.55
N VAL A 95 4.62 -15.70 1.70
CA VAL A 95 6.01 -15.98 2.03
C VAL A 95 6.00 -16.92 3.22
N SER A 96 6.40 -18.18 2.99
CA SER A 96 6.50 -19.18 4.05
C SER A 96 7.50 -18.71 5.12
N GLU A 97 7.23 -19.07 6.37
CA GLU A 97 8.18 -18.95 7.49
C GLU A 97 8.54 -17.51 7.94
N LYS A 98 8.01 -16.47 7.29
CA LYS A 98 8.26 -15.07 7.68
C LYS A 98 6.98 -14.32 8.01
N GLN A 99 6.82 -13.97 9.29
CA GLN A 99 5.68 -13.16 9.74
C GLN A 99 5.79 -11.72 9.23
N LEU A 100 4.63 -11.13 8.89
CA LEU A 100 4.48 -9.75 8.39
C LEU A 100 5.19 -9.46 7.06
N VAL A 101 5.67 -10.51 6.38
CA VAL A 101 6.36 -10.41 5.10
C VAL A 101 5.43 -10.87 3.99
N TYR A 102 5.43 -10.12 2.90
CA TYR A 102 4.62 -10.37 1.72
C TYR A 102 5.48 -10.20 0.48
N ARG A 103 5.17 -10.98 -0.56
CA ARG A 103 5.80 -10.84 -1.86
C ARG A 103 4.81 -10.29 -2.87
N CYS A 104 5.26 -9.38 -3.73
CA CYS A 104 4.44 -8.86 -4.82
C CYS A 104 4.20 -9.96 -5.85
N GLY A 105 2.94 -10.19 -6.19
CA GLY A 105 2.60 -11.03 -7.35
C GLY A 105 2.67 -10.25 -8.66
N PRO A 106 2.46 -10.92 -9.81
CA PRO A 106 2.58 -10.30 -11.14
C PRO A 106 1.76 -9.01 -11.29
N LYS A 107 0.57 -8.95 -10.69
CA LYS A 107 -0.30 -7.78 -10.74
C LYS A 107 0.27 -6.59 -9.97
N ALA A 108 0.85 -6.82 -8.80
CA ALA A 108 1.51 -5.79 -8.02
C ALA A 108 2.78 -5.28 -8.70
N ILE A 109 3.55 -6.18 -9.31
CA ILE A 109 4.76 -5.81 -10.06
C ILE A 109 4.40 -4.91 -11.25
N LYS A 110 3.35 -5.26 -12.00
CA LYS A 110 2.85 -4.41 -13.09
C LYS A 110 2.47 -3.02 -12.58
N TYR A 111 1.71 -2.97 -11.49
CA TYR A 111 1.29 -1.71 -10.88
C TYR A 111 2.47 -0.85 -10.39
N LEU A 112 3.51 -1.45 -9.81
CA LEU A 112 4.73 -0.73 -9.40
C LEU A 112 5.45 -0.11 -10.59
N ARG A 113 5.50 -0.79 -11.74
CA ARG A 113 6.09 -0.24 -12.98
C ARG A 113 5.29 0.98 -13.45
N GLU A 114 3.97 0.84 -13.53
CA GLU A 114 3.06 1.93 -13.92
C GLU A 114 3.15 3.14 -12.97
N LEU A 115 3.32 2.90 -11.66
CA LEU A 115 3.53 3.97 -10.68
C LEU A 115 4.86 4.70 -10.88
N LYS A 116 5.95 3.95 -11.12
CA LYS A 116 7.26 4.54 -11.40
C LYS A 116 7.18 5.40 -12.65
N GLU A 117 6.63 4.88 -13.75
CA GLU A 117 6.45 5.62 -15.02
C GLU A 117 5.66 6.92 -14.83
N ARG A 118 4.58 6.90 -14.05
CA ARG A 118 3.78 8.10 -13.74
C ARG A 118 4.47 9.13 -12.85
N SER A 119 5.46 8.72 -12.06
CA SER A 119 6.20 9.62 -11.16
C SER A 119 7.38 10.29 -11.86
N PHE A 120 7.69 9.88 -13.09
CA PHE A 120 8.74 10.46 -13.95
C PHE A 120 8.20 11.50 -14.95
N TYR A 121 6.92 11.87 -14.84
CA TYR A 121 6.29 13.04 -15.47
C TYR A 121 5.82 14.01 -14.40
#